data_AF-A0A2E0ALS6-F1
#
_entry.id   AF-A0A2E0ALS6-F1
#
_cell.length_a   1.000
_cell.length_b   1.000
_cell.length_c   1.000
_cell.angle_alpha   90.00
_cell.angle_beta   90.00
_cell.angle_gamma   90.00
#
_symmetry.space_group_name_H-M   'P 1'
#
loop_
_entity.id
_entity.type
_entity.pdbx_description
1 polymer ?
#
loop_
_entity_poly.entity_id
_entity_poly.type
_entity_poly.pdbx_seq_one_letter_code
_entity_poly.pdbx_strand_id
1 'polypeptide(L)'
;MNYESYLINGKSNNKPWTMEVETGQSLRLRVTGAGASTYFRVSLDEHDMEITHVNGPAVEPVLVDEFLIGPGEGYDARVRIKKSGSYTLHAVTQEG
;
A
#
# COMPACT_ATOMS: atom_id res chain seq x y z
N MET A 1 14.05 12.19 -12.56
CA MET A 1 13.81 11.22 -13.65
C MET A 1 12.33 11.29 -13.98
N ASN A 2 11.94 11.30 -15.26
CA ASN A 2 10.53 11.24 -15.63
C ASN A 2 10.16 9.77 -15.89
N TYR A 3 9.07 9.32 -15.27
CA TYR A 3 8.49 8.01 -15.50
C TYR A 3 7.24 8.14 -16.35
N GLU A 4 7.10 7.30 -17.39
CA GLU A 4 5.91 7.30 -18.24
C GLU A 4 4.69 6.66 -17.55
N SER A 5 4.93 5.80 -16.55
CA SER A 5 3.88 5.20 -15.74
C SER A 5 4.41 4.68 -14.41
N TYR A 6 3.48 4.55 -13.46
CA TYR A 6 3.67 3.86 -12.18
C TYR A 6 2.71 2.68 -12.11
N LEU A 7 3.16 1.57 -11.52
CA LEU A 7 2.46 0.30 -11.56
C LEU A 7 2.33 -0.28 -10.15
N ILE A 8 1.16 -0.84 -9.83
CA ILE A 8 0.96 -1.73 -8.69
C ILE A 8 0.85 -3.14 -9.26
N ASN A 9 1.71 -4.06 -8.80
CA ASN A 9 1.74 -5.45 -9.29
C ASN A 9 1.81 -5.56 -10.84
N GLY A 10 2.58 -4.67 -11.48
CA GLY A 10 2.72 -4.62 -12.94
C GLY A 10 1.49 -4.14 -13.71
N LYS A 11 0.51 -3.54 -13.02
CA LYS A 11 -0.75 -3.03 -13.58
C LYS A 11 -0.79 -1.50 -13.50
N SER A 12 -1.22 -0.87 -14.59
CA SER A 12 -1.40 0.58 -14.68
C SER A 12 -2.83 0.99 -14.29
N ASN A 13 -3.07 2.28 -14.11
CA ASN A 13 -4.39 2.81 -13.77
C ASN A 13 -5.49 2.49 -14.81
N ASN A 14 -5.13 2.27 -16.09
CA ASN A 14 -6.08 1.87 -17.12
C ASN A 14 -6.54 0.41 -17.01
N LYS A 15 -5.76 -0.43 -16.33
CA LYS A 15 -6.08 -1.83 -16.06
C LYS A 15 -5.58 -2.17 -14.65
N PRO A 16 -6.22 -1.63 -13.61
CA PRO A 16 -5.70 -1.68 -12.25
C PRO A 16 -5.64 -3.12 -11.73
N TRP A 17 -4.71 -3.38 -10.82
CA TRP A 17 -4.73 -4.60 -10.03
C TRP A 17 -5.91 -4.54 -9.05
N THR A 18 -6.66 -5.64 -8.95
CA THR A 18 -7.80 -5.77 -8.02
C THR A 18 -7.70 -7.08 -7.26
N MET A 19 -8.35 -7.13 -6.10
CA MET A 19 -8.47 -8.31 -5.26
C MET A 19 -9.85 -8.29 -4.59
N GLU A 20 -10.55 -9.41 -4.63
CA GLU A 20 -11.81 -9.58 -3.90
C GLU A 20 -11.54 -9.78 -2.41
N VAL A 21 -12.38 -9.17 -1.58
CA VAL A 21 -12.27 -9.21 -0.12
C VAL A 21 -13.63 -9.41 0.52
N GLU A 22 -13.64 -9.98 1.72
CA GLU A 22 -14.86 -10.21 2.49
C GLU A 22 -14.98 -9.23 3.65
N THR A 23 -16.22 -8.81 3.96
CA THR A 23 -16.46 -8.01 5.17
C THR A 23 -16.08 -8.80 6.41
N GLY A 24 -15.32 -8.18 7.32
CA GLY A 24 -14.77 -8.81 8.52
C GLY A 24 -13.41 -9.48 8.32
N GLN A 25 -12.95 -9.64 7.07
CA GLN A 25 -11.65 -10.21 6.76
C GLN A 25 -10.52 -9.35 7.33
N SER A 26 -9.52 -9.99 7.92
CA SER A 26 -8.23 -9.37 8.26
C SER A 26 -7.22 -9.71 7.18
N LEU A 27 -6.72 -8.70 6.50
CA LEU A 27 -5.72 -8.80 5.44
C LEU A 27 -4.35 -8.40 6.00
N ARG A 28 -3.29 -9.03 5.47
CA ARG A 28 -1.93 -8.50 5.57
C ARG A 28 -1.50 -8.03 4.18
N LEU A 29 -1.32 -6.72 4.03
CA LEU A 29 -0.74 -6.11 2.84
C LEU A 29 0.77 -6.05 3.02
N ARG A 30 1.52 -6.75 2.17
CA ARG A 30 2.98 -6.61 2.07
C ARG A 30 3.29 -5.74 0.87
N VAL A 31 3.83 -4.55 1.12
CA VAL A 31 4.14 -3.56 0.10
C VAL A 31 5.66 -3.45 -0.02
N THR A 32 6.19 -3.56 -1.23
CA THR A 32 7.62 -3.41 -1.53
C THR A 32 7.82 -2.30 -2.53
N GLY A 33 8.69 -1.35 -2.21
CA GLY A 33 9.10 -0.25 -3.08
C GLY A 33 10.03 -0.75 -4.19
N ALA A 34 9.47 -1.41 -5.21
CA ALA A 34 10.24 -1.98 -6.32
C ALA A 34 10.66 -0.95 -7.39
N GLY A 35 10.41 0.35 -7.16
CA GLY A 35 10.81 1.44 -8.03
C GLY A 35 12.27 1.82 -7.88
N ALA A 36 12.81 2.63 -8.80
CA ALA A 36 14.21 3.02 -8.78
C ALA A 36 14.49 4.31 -7.99
N SER A 37 13.62 5.33 -8.05
CA SER A 37 13.92 6.64 -7.45
C SER A 37 12.72 7.42 -6.90
N THR A 38 11.51 6.85 -6.93
CA THR A 38 10.28 7.56 -6.52
C THR A 38 9.79 7.06 -5.17
N TYR A 39 9.42 8.00 -4.30
CA TYR A 39 8.68 7.71 -3.07
C TYR A 39 7.18 7.73 -3.35
N PHE A 40 6.44 6.83 -2.70
CA PHE A 40 4.99 6.76 -2.78
C PHE A 40 4.37 6.90 -1.41
N ARG A 41 3.32 7.71 -1.32
CA ARG A 41 2.40 7.73 -0.19
C ARG A 41 1.34 6.66 -0.44
N VAL A 42 1.30 5.66 0.42
CA VAL A 42 0.40 4.51 0.32
C VAL A 42 -0.73 4.66 1.32
N SER A 43 -1.96 4.52 0.86
CA SER A 43 -3.19 4.59 1.67
C SER A 43 -4.27 3.67 1.10
N LEU A 44 -5.26 3.33 1.92
CA LEU A 44 -6.43 2.54 1.49
C LEU A 44 -7.70 3.30 1.85
N ASP A 45 -8.59 3.50 0.87
CA ASP A 45 -9.84 4.22 1.09
C ASP A 45 -10.62 3.64 2.28
N GLU A 46 -11.11 4.52 3.15
CA GLU A 46 -11.95 4.21 4.33
C GLU A 46 -11.32 3.27 5.37
N HIS A 47 -10.01 3.02 5.31
CA HIS A 47 -9.33 2.10 6.21
C HIS A 47 -7.99 2.62 6.71
N ASP A 48 -7.86 2.63 8.04
CA ASP A 48 -6.56 2.74 8.70
C ASP A 48 -5.78 1.43 8.52
N MET A 49 -4.46 1.53 8.55
CA MET A 49 -3.52 0.43 8.39
C MET A 49 -2.66 0.31 9.63
N GLU A 50 -2.54 -0.89 10.18
CA GLU A 50 -1.66 -1.17 11.31
C GLU A 50 -0.32 -1.71 10.79
N ILE A 51 0.73 -0.89 10.82
CA ILE A 51 2.08 -1.30 10.40
C ILE A 51 2.65 -2.25 11.44
N THR A 52 3.06 -3.43 11.00
CA THR A 52 3.56 -4.52 11.87
C THR A 52 4.99 -4.92 11.57
N HIS A 53 5.49 -4.68 10.36
CA HIS A 53 6.88 -4.95 9.97
C HIS A 53 7.41 -3.84 9.08
N VAL A 54 8.70 -3.52 9.23
CA VAL A 54 9.43 -2.58 8.38
C VAL A 54 10.74 -3.22 7.95
N ASN A 55 10.95 -3.35 6.64
CA ASN A 55 12.11 -3.99 6.02
C ASN A 55 12.38 -5.43 6.50
N GLY A 56 11.34 -6.15 6.91
CA GLY A 56 11.40 -7.56 7.31
C GLY A 56 11.14 -7.79 8.81
N PRO A 57 11.88 -7.17 9.74
CA PRO A 57 11.64 -7.30 11.17
C PRO A 57 10.26 -6.80 11.61
N ALA A 58 9.69 -7.47 12.62
CA ALA A 58 8.50 -7.00 13.30
C ALA A 58 8.82 -5.74 14.11
N VAL A 59 7.84 -4.83 14.18
CA VAL A 59 7.89 -3.61 14.98
C VAL A 59 6.70 -3.58 15.94
N GLU A 60 6.72 -2.68 16.93
CA GLU A 60 5.53 -2.39 17.71
C GLU A 60 4.43 -1.88 16.77
N PRO A 61 3.20 -2.44 16.80
CA PRO A 61 2.17 -2.04 15.85
C PRO A 61 1.82 -0.56 15.94
N VAL A 62 1.81 0.11 14.78
CA VAL A 62 1.43 1.53 14.68
C VAL A 62 0.28 1.69 13.71
N LEU A 63 -0.83 2.25 14.18
CA LEU A 63 -1.99 2.58 13.35
C LEU A 63 -1.73 3.89 12.60
N VAL A 64 -1.87 3.86 11.27
CA VAL A 64 -1.66 5.00 10.37
C VAL A 64 -2.74 5.07 9.31
N ASP A 65 -3.08 6.27 8.85
CA ASP A 65 -3.95 6.47 7.69
C ASP A 65 -3.20 6.20 6.39
N GLU A 66 -1.90 6.48 6.39
CA GLU A 66 -0.99 6.35 5.25
C GLU A 66 0.46 6.20 5.69
N PHE A 67 1.31 5.68 4.81
CA PHE A 67 2.75 5.63 5.02
C PHE A 67 3.53 5.97 3.75
N LEU A 68 4.75 6.48 3.92
CA LEU A 68 5.67 6.76 2.84
C LEU A 68 6.57 5.55 2.61
N ILE A 69 6.71 5.12 1.36
CA ILE A 69 7.61 4.04 0.97
C ILE A 69 8.57 4.50 -0.12
N GLY A 70 9.86 4.25 0.07
CA GLY A 70 10.94 4.51 -0.88
C GLY A 70 11.42 3.27 -1.63
N PRO A 71 12.32 3.45 -2.61
CA PRO A 71 13.00 2.36 -3.31
C PRO A 71 13.69 1.37 -2.35
N GLY A 72 13.42 0.08 -2.52
CA GLY A 72 14.01 -1.01 -1.73
C GLY A 72 13.37 -1.22 -0.35
N GLU A 73 12.47 -0.35 0.08
CA GLU A 73 11.78 -0.52 1.37
C GLU A 73 10.64 -1.54 1.29
N GLY A 74 10.29 -2.12 2.43
CA GLY A 74 9.17 -3.04 2.58
C GLY A 74 8.39 -2.79 3.85
N TYR A 75 7.05 -2.85 3.76
CA TYR A 75 6.14 -2.70 4.90
C TYR A 75 5.12 -3.83 4.91
N ASP A 76 4.85 -4.41 6.08
CA ASP A 76 3.67 -5.26 6.30
C ASP A 76 2.63 -4.48 7.10
N ALA A 77 1.47 -4.23 6.50
CA ALA A 77 0.32 -3.58 7.12
C ALA A 77 -0.81 -4.58 7.33
N ARG A 78 -1.43 -4.57 8.52
CA ARG A 78 -2.68 -5.28 8.78
C ARG A 78 -3.86 -4.34 8.53
N VAL A 79 -4.87 -4.84 7.83
CA VAL A 79 -6.12 -4.12 7.55
C VAL A 79 -7.30 -5.01 7.90
N ARG A 80 -8.35 -4.44 8.49
CA ARG A 80 -9.63 -5.13 8.72
C ARG A 80 -10.70 -4.52 7.84
N ILE A 81 -11.32 -5.30 6.95
CA ILE A 81 -12.40 -4.83 6.10
C ILE A 81 -13.66 -4.62 6.94
N LYS A 82 -14.05 -3.36 7.16
CA LYS A 82 -15.12 -3.00 8.10
C LYS A 82 -16.51 -3.08 7.47
N LYS A 83 -16.63 -2.84 6.17
CA LYS A 83 -17.90 -2.74 5.43
C LYS A 83 -17.76 -3.36 4.04
N SER A 84 -18.90 -3.67 3.42
CA SER A 84 -18.95 -4.09 2.02
C SER A 84 -18.75 -2.89 1.10
N GLY A 85 -17.93 -3.03 0.06
CA GLY A 85 -17.68 -1.97 -0.91
C GLY A 85 -16.46 -2.26 -1.76
N SER A 86 -16.09 -1.28 -2.59
CA SER A 86 -14.83 -1.28 -3.33
C SER A 86 -13.96 -0.15 -2.78
N TYR A 87 -12.72 -0.48 -2.45
CA TYR A 87 -11.77 0.44 -1.81
C TYR A 87 -10.52 0.53 -2.68
N THR A 88 -10.04 1.74 -2.96
CA THR A 88 -8.83 1.93 -3.76
C THR A 88 -7.61 1.87 -2.87
N LEU A 89 -6.64 1.02 -3.22
CA LEU A 89 -5.28 1.11 -2.68
C LEU A 89 -4.51 2.13 -3.51
N HIS A 90 -4.17 3.26 -2.89
CA HIS A 90 -3.42 4.33 -3.54
C HIS A 90 -1.92 4.14 -3.36
N ALA A 91 -1.16 4.54 -4.38
CA ALA A 91 0.28 4.76 -4.31
C ALA A 91 0.57 6.07 -5.03
N VAL A 92 0.44 7.19 -4.31
CA VAL A 92 0.57 8.53 -4.87
C VAL A 92 2.04 8.94 -4.83
N THR A 93 2.60 9.32 -5.96
CA THR A 93 3.98 9.82 -6.00
C THR A 93 4.13 11.02 -5.10
N GLN A 94 5.23 11.06 -4.37
CA GLN A 94 5.69 12.29 -3.73
C GLN A 94 6.79 12.83 -4.62
N GLU A 95 6.46 13.86 -5.41
CA GLU A 95 7.49 14.72 -5.97
C GLU A 95 7.96 15.66 -4.86
N GLY A 96 9.28 15.82 -4.75
CA GLY A 96 9.87 16.92 -3.99
C GLY A 96 9.88 18.19 -4.83
#